data_AF-A0A829HEQ8-F1
#
_entry.id   AF-A0A829HEQ8-F1
#
_cell.length_a   1.000
_cell.length_b   1.000
_cell.length_c   1.000
_cell.angle_alpha   90.00
_cell.angle_beta   90.00
_cell.angle_gamma   90.00
#
_symmetry.space_group_name_H-M   'P 1'
#
loop_
_entity.id
_entity.type
_entity.pdbx_description
1 polymer ?
#
loop_
_entity_poly.entity_id
_entity_poly.type
_entity_poly.pdbx_seq_one_letter_code
_entity_poly.pdbx_strand_id
1 'polypeptide(L)'
;MPKSYQILMVFSILSMMTACQNINPLLDTIAAPLKQYSEAQLDQKLILKTAYKNEKPSDHFKLDKSKIDDYFATYPYVLLEPTVLGFIHPTVEYKNTQGENRYLVIIEKVNFHDGYIAGCRACSSTVDVLIYKKQNRTFELVNAAFNQDEVPSADGHLRSDFMAQLKANLQPFGRTMMGSHVLASFTGAGGQETSNWYGILLPDLGDVQILNLAHAGGSTASYYADANLASTTTSKLKLIVDQSKYYPVEITYIQQGKTSKSEKSIFKYVESQHAYVETQIKK
;
A
#
# COMPACT_ATOMS: atom_id res chain seq x y z
N MET A 1 -50.53 -1.22 60.55
CA MET A 1 -51.06 0.08 61.05
C MET A 1 -50.57 0.24 62.49
N PRO A 2 -50.17 1.42 63.01
CA PRO A 2 -49.87 2.73 62.40
C PRO A 2 -48.55 3.41 62.87
N LYS A 3 -48.09 4.41 62.08
CA LYS A 3 -47.48 5.76 62.36
C LYS A 3 -46.52 5.96 63.57
N SER A 4 -45.48 6.80 63.60
CA SER A 4 -45.20 8.07 62.89
C SER A 4 -43.77 8.59 63.19
N TYR A 5 -43.15 9.18 62.16
CA TYR A 5 -42.24 10.34 62.09
C TYR A 5 -41.53 10.92 63.32
N GLN A 6 -40.21 11.11 63.19
CA GLN A 6 -39.59 12.43 63.37
C GLN A 6 -38.50 12.70 62.31
N ILE A 7 -38.46 13.96 61.91
CA ILE A 7 -37.64 14.62 60.89
C ILE A 7 -36.48 15.33 61.59
N LEU A 8 -35.25 15.29 61.04
CA LEU A 8 -34.35 16.45 61.13
C LEU A 8 -33.37 16.53 59.95
N MET A 9 -33.12 17.77 59.57
CA MET A 9 -32.55 18.33 58.34
C MET A 9 -31.05 18.03 58.07
N VAL A 10 -30.70 17.75 56.81
CA VAL A 10 -29.92 18.58 55.84
C VAL A 10 -28.47 18.88 56.25
N PHE A 11 -27.51 18.36 55.48
CA PHE A 11 -26.57 19.19 54.71
C PHE A 11 -26.01 18.43 53.50
N SER A 12 -26.04 19.13 52.38
CA SER A 12 -25.66 18.78 51.02
C SER A 12 -24.17 18.51 50.83
N ILE A 13 -23.82 17.41 50.16
CA ILE A 13 -22.62 17.38 49.30
C ILE A 13 -23.03 16.74 47.97
N LEU A 14 -23.11 17.61 46.97
CA LEU A 14 -23.30 17.28 45.57
C LEU A 14 -21.96 16.76 45.03
N SER A 15 -21.83 15.46 44.78
CA SER A 15 -20.75 14.92 43.96
C SER A 15 -21.35 14.02 42.90
N MET A 16 -21.47 14.56 41.69
CA MET A 16 -21.81 13.86 40.48
C MET A 16 -20.82 12.70 40.27
N MET A 17 -21.29 11.45 40.34
CA MET A 17 -20.58 10.33 39.75
C MET A 17 -21.00 10.22 38.29
N THR A 18 -20.19 10.83 37.43
CA THR A 18 -20.21 10.62 35.99
C THR A 18 -19.80 9.19 35.69
N ALA A 19 -20.63 8.50 34.92
CA ALA A 19 -20.34 7.21 34.35
C ALA A 19 -19.05 7.27 33.51
N CYS A 20 -18.04 6.48 33.88
CA CYS A 20 -16.90 6.21 33.02
C CYS A 20 -17.37 5.32 31.86
N GLN A 21 -17.73 5.95 30.73
CA GLN A 21 -17.71 5.28 29.44
C GLN A 21 -16.25 5.08 29.05
N ASN A 22 -15.81 3.82 28.95
CA ASN A 22 -14.57 3.46 28.28
C ASN A 22 -14.72 3.78 26.79
N ILE A 23 -14.21 4.94 26.39
CA ILE A 23 -14.07 5.33 24.99
C ILE A 23 -12.71 4.81 24.52
N ASN A 24 -12.74 3.93 23.53
CA ASN A 24 -11.56 3.48 22.78
C ASN A 24 -10.77 4.70 22.26
N PRO A 25 -9.47 4.84 22.54
CA PRO A 25 -8.66 5.88 21.94
C PRO A 25 -8.08 5.34 20.63
N LEU A 26 -8.88 5.30 19.57
CA LEU A 26 -8.41 5.02 18.20
C LEU A 26 -9.47 5.46 17.19
N LEU A 27 -9.69 6.76 17.10
CA LEU A 27 -10.30 7.43 15.95
C LEU A 27 -10.17 8.94 16.17
N ASP A 28 -9.03 9.47 15.78
CA ASP A 28 -8.86 10.87 15.43
C ASP A 28 -7.66 10.97 14.47
N THR A 29 -7.82 10.38 13.28
CA THR A 29 -7.07 10.85 12.12
C THR A 29 -7.71 12.18 11.72
N ILE A 30 -7.34 13.25 12.46
CA ILE A 30 -7.61 14.61 12.04
C ILE A 30 -6.86 14.78 10.72
N ALA A 31 -7.60 14.72 9.60
CA ALA A 31 -7.09 15.13 8.31
C ALA A 31 -6.53 16.54 8.46
N ALA A 32 -5.22 16.68 8.36
CA ALA A 32 -4.57 17.97 8.42
C ALA A 32 -5.16 18.88 7.32
N PRO A 33 -5.41 20.17 7.59
CA PRO A 33 -5.95 21.07 6.57
C PRO A 33 -5.02 21.11 5.36
N LEU A 34 -5.58 20.75 4.21
CA LEU A 34 -4.91 20.62 2.93
C LEU A 34 -4.37 21.99 2.49
N LYS A 35 -3.04 22.11 2.32
CA LYS A 35 -2.40 23.35 1.87
C LYS A 35 -2.44 23.44 0.33
N GLN A 36 -2.96 24.56 -0.19
CA GLN A 36 -3.03 24.86 -1.62
C GLN A 36 -1.76 25.58 -2.10
N TYR A 37 -1.08 25.06 -3.14
CA TYR A 37 0.19 25.60 -3.67
C TYR A 37 0.12 25.94 -5.16
N SER A 38 0.39 27.19 -5.56
CA SER A 38 0.32 27.62 -6.96
C SER A 38 1.63 27.50 -7.72
N GLU A 39 1.51 27.10 -9.00
CA GLU A 39 2.52 27.08 -10.06
C GLU A 39 3.66 26.08 -9.89
N ALA A 40 3.42 24.80 -10.20
CA ALA A 40 4.49 23.84 -10.51
C ALA A 40 3.91 22.61 -11.21
N GLN A 41 4.69 21.94 -12.06
CA GLN A 41 4.50 20.51 -12.30
C GLN A 41 4.56 19.78 -10.95
N LEU A 42 4.05 18.54 -10.85
CA LEU A 42 4.21 17.76 -9.62
C LEU A 42 5.69 17.38 -9.47
N ASP A 43 6.48 18.29 -8.93
CA ASP A 43 7.93 18.20 -8.85
C ASP A 43 8.40 17.78 -7.45
N GLN A 44 9.67 17.41 -7.37
CA GLN A 44 10.34 16.98 -6.14
C GLN A 44 10.20 18.01 -5.01
N LYS A 45 10.28 19.32 -5.31
CA LYS A 45 10.20 20.38 -4.30
C LYS A 45 8.80 20.45 -3.69
N LEU A 46 7.77 20.36 -4.53
CA LEU A 46 6.38 20.36 -4.08
C LEU A 46 6.07 19.11 -3.25
N ILE A 47 6.56 17.95 -3.68
CA ILE A 47 6.41 16.68 -2.95
C ILE A 47 7.03 16.80 -1.55
N LEU A 48 8.30 17.23 -1.47
CA LEU A 48 8.99 17.41 -0.17
C LEU A 48 8.25 18.38 0.75
N LYS A 49 7.78 19.50 0.19
CA LYS A 49 7.09 20.53 0.95
C LYS A 49 5.75 20.06 1.50
N THR A 50 4.99 19.31 0.70
CA THR A 50 3.63 18.86 1.04
C THR A 50 3.63 17.62 1.92
N ALA A 51 4.42 16.60 1.59
CA ALA A 51 4.42 15.32 2.28
C ALA A 51 5.39 15.26 3.46
N TYR A 52 6.58 15.87 3.34
CA TYR A 52 7.65 15.77 4.35
C TYR A 52 7.89 17.06 5.14
N LYS A 53 7.12 18.12 4.85
CA LYS A 53 7.26 19.47 5.46
C LYS A 53 8.66 20.08 5.31
N ASN A 54 9.44 19.60 4.35
CA ASN A 54 10.80 20.06 4.05
C ASN A 54 10.79 20.84 2.74
N GLU A 55 11.32 22.07 2.71
CA GLU A 55 11.28 22.90 1.49
C GLU A 55 12.51 22.75 0.59
N LYS A 56 13.56 22.08 1.08
CA LYS A 56 14.84 21.93 0.36
C LYS A 56 15.35 20.49 0.46
N PRO A 57 15.65 19.84 -0.68
CA PRO A 57 16.50 18.65 -0.70
C PRO A 57 17.84 18.97 -0.01
N SER A 58 18.45 17.99 0.67
CA SER A 58 19.80 18.18 1.23
C SER A 58 20.82 18.36 0.10
N ASP A 59 21.35 19.58 -0.06
CA ASP A 59 22.35 19.90 -1.08
C ASP A 59 23.73 19.27 -0.79
N HIS A 60 23.92 18.74 0.41
CA HIS A 60 25.21 18.24 0.89
C HIS A 60 25.44 16.76 0.62
N PHE A 61 24.40 16.02 0.22
CA PHE A 61 24.50 14.59 -0.02
C PHE A 61 24.49 14.28 -1.52
N LYS A 62 25.50 13.55 -1.98
CA LYS A 62 25.58 13.03 -3.35
C LYS A 62 25.86 11.54 -3.30
N LEU A 63 24.98 10.75 -3.91
CA LEU A 63 25.25 9.34 -4.18
C LEU A 63 26.43 9.19 -5.12
N ASP A 64 27.31 8.25 -4.82
CA ASP A 64 28.31 7.80 -5.77
C ASP A 64 27.61 6.96 -6.85
N LYS A 65 27.28 7.59 -7.98
CA LYS A 65 26.58 6.96 -9.10
C LYS A 65 27.35 5.77 -9.70
N SER A 66 28.65 5.62 -9.43
CA SER A 66 29.41 4.45 -9.89
C SER A 66 29.10 3.17 -9.11
N LYS A 67 28.40 3.29 -7.98
CA LYS A 67 28.07 2.17 -7.06
C LYS A 67 26.57 2.07 -6.78
N ILE A 68 25.76 2.77 -7.55
CA ILE A 68 24.31 2.66 -7.47
C ILE A 68 23.86 1.59 -8.45
N ASP A 69 22.88 0.78 -8.05
CA ASP A 69 22.23 -0.15 -8.97
C ASP A 69 21.59 0.62 -10.14
N ASP A 70 21.69 0.06 -11.36
CA ASP A 70 21.13 0.64 -12.58
C ASP A 70 19.62 0.95 -12.45
N TYR A 71 18.92 0.17 -11.61
CA TYR A 71 17.53 0.40 -11.23
C TYR A 71 17.31 1.83 -10.72
N PHE A 72 18.12 2.28 -9.76
CA PHE A 72 17.99 3.58 -9.13
C PHE A 72 18.62 4.72 -9.94
N ALA A 73 19.53 4.41 -10.87
CA ALA A 73 20.31 5.40 -11.60
C ALA A 73 19.45 6.42 -12.39
N THR A 74 18.22 6.03 -12.74
CA THR A 74 17.29 6.83 -13.56
C THR A 74 16.30 7.66 -12.76
N TYR A 75 16.16 7.42 -11.45
CA TYR A 75 15.14 8.09 -10.64
C TYR A 75 15.70 9.34 -9.93
N PRO A 76 14.95 10.45 -9.91
CA PRO A 76 15.23 11.55 -8.98
C PRO A 76 15.20 11.04 -7.55
N TYR A 77 16.14 11.48 -6.71
CA TYR A 77 16.20 11.07 -5.32
C TYR A 77 16.31 12.25 -4.36
N VAL A 78 15.86 12.04 -3.13
CA VAL A 78 15.90 12.98 -2.01
C VAL A 78 16.47 12.30 -0.77
N LEU A 79 17.28 13.02 0.00
CA LEU A 79 17.58 12.61 1.36
C LEU A 79 16.37 12.95 2.24
N LEU A 80 15.65 11.93 2.70
CA LEU A 80 14.46 12.09 3.55
C LEU A 80 14.83 12.15 5.03
N GLU A 81 15.78 11.30 5.43
CA GLU A 81 16.33 11.19 6.77
C GLU A 81 17.85 10.99 6.67
N PRO A 82 18.63 11.15 7.76
CA PRO A 82 20.09 11.03 7.71
C PRO A 82 20.64 9.76 7.06
N THR A 83 19.87 8.67 7.07
CA THR A 83 20.25 7.36 6.49
C THR A 83 19.21 6.80 5.51
N VAL A 84 18.23 7.60 5.08
CA VAL A 84 17.16 7.16 4.18
C VAL A 84 17.08 8.03 2.93
N LEU A 85 17.18 7.38 1.76
CA LEU A 85 16.95 8.01 0.47
C LEU A 85 15.57 7.64 -0.05
N GLY A 86 14.83 8.64 -0.53
CA GLY A 86 13.58 8.47 -1.26
C GLY A 86 13.82 8.63 -2.77
N PHE A 87 13.60 7.58 -3.55
CA PHE A 87 13.59 7.60 -5.01
C PHE A 87 12.16 7.84 -5.51
N ILE A 88 11.99 8.90 -6.29
CA ILE A 88 10.68 9.34 -6.78
C ILE A 88 10.42 8.65 -8.11
N HIS A 89 9.46 7.73 -8.11
CA HIS A 89 9.01 7.03 -9.31
C HIS A 89 8.20 7.96 -10.24
N PRO A 90 8.12 7.66 -11.55
CA PRO A 90 7.29 8.42 -12.47
C PRO A 90 5.84 8.55 -12.00
N THR A 91 5.31 9.78 -12.01
CA THR A 91 3.93 10.04 -11.61
C THR A 91 2.94 9.30 -12.52
N VAL A 92 1.94 8.66 -11.91
CA VAL A 92 0.85 7.99 -12.63
C VAL A 92 -0.41 8.85 -12.55
N GLU A 93 -0.87 9.33 -13.70
CA GLU A 93 -2.15 10.02 -13.82
C GLU A 93 -3.30 9.02 -13.96
N TYR A 94 -4.37 9.23 -13.20
CA TYR A 94 -5.58 8.41 -13.28
C TYR A 94 -6.84 9.22 -12.95
N LYS A 95 -8.02 8.64 -13.16
CA LYS A 95 -9.29 9.23 -12.72
C LYS A 95 -9.82 8.45 -11.51
N ASN A 96 -10.28 9.16 -10.49
CA ASN A 96 -11.01 8.53 -9.39
C ASN A 96 -12.38 8.00 -9.86
N THR A 97 -13.13 7.36 -8.96
CA THR A 97 -14.46 6.80 -9.27
C THR A 97 -15.50 7.86 -9.67
N GLN A 98 -15.25 9.13 -9.35
CA GLN A 98 -16.06 10.29 -9.71
C GLN A 98 -15.63 10.94 -11.03
N GLY A 99 -14.59 10.42 -11.70
CA GLY A 99 -14.07 10.93 -12.96
C GLY A 99 -13.12 12.11 -12.84
N GLU A 100 -12.73 12.51 -11.63
CA GLU A 100 -11.78 13.58 -11.36
C GLU A 100 -10.33 13.08 -11.49
N ASN A 101 -9.46 13.90 -12.05
CA ASN A 101 -8.04 13.56 -12.21
C ASN A 101 -7.34 13.46 -10.85
N ARG A 102 -6.47 12.45 -10.73
CA ARG A 102 -5.58 12.19 -9.60
C ARG A 102 -4.19 11.88 -10.14
N TYR A 103 -3.20 12.17 -9.32
CA TYR A 103 -1.78 12.01 -9.63
C TYR A 103 -1.16 11.21 -8.50
N LEU A 104 -0.80 9.97 -8.81
CA LEU A 104 -0.16 9.05 -7.88
C LEU A 104 1.36 9.24 -7.95
N VAL A 105 1.98 9.45 -6.80
CA VAL A 105 3.43 9.47 -6.62
C VAL A 105 3.80 8.33 -5.68
N ILE A 106 4.75 7.52 -6.10
CA ILE A 106 5.38 6.49 -5.28
C ILE A 106 6.80 6.95 -4.98
N ILE A 107 7.16 6.96 -3.70
CA ILE A 107 8.51 7.28 -3.23
C ILE A 107 9.05 6.03 -2.59
N GLU A 108 10.02 5.41 -3.24
CA GLU A 108 10.68 4.23 -2.73
C GLU A 108 11.80 4.63 -1.78
N LYS A 109 11.74 4.11 -0.56
CA LYS A 109 12.68 4.42 0.50
C LYS A 109 13.64 3.27 0.71
N VAL A 110 14.91 3.60 0.65
CA VAL A 110 16.00 2.67 0.89
C VAL A 110 16.97 3.24 1.91
N ASN A 111 17.48 2.35 2.76
CA ASN A 111 18.55 2.67 3.68
C ASN A 111 19.86 2.79 2.90
N PHE A 112 20.68 3.76 3.29
CA PHE A 112 22.01 3.92 2.75
C PHE A 112 23.03 4.10 3.87
N HIS A 113 24.22 3.55 3.65
CA HIS A 113 25.35 3.60 4.57
C HIS A 113 26.62 3.88 3.80
N ASP A 114 27.47 4.77 4.33
CA ASP A 114 28.78 5.14 3.76
C ASP A 114 28.76 5.57 2.27
N GLY A 115 27.64 6.11 1.79
CA GLY A 115 27.46 6.54 0.39
C GLY A 115 26.95 5.46 -0.57
N TYR A 116 26.53 4.30 -0.05
CA TYR A 116 26.00 3.16 -0.82
C TYR A 116 24.60 2.79 -0.34
N ILE A 117 23.75 2.32 -1.25
CA ILE A 117 22.46 1.72 -0.90
C ILE A 117 22.71 0.32 -0.35
N ALA A 118 22.04 -0.05 0.74
CA ALA A 118 22.14 -1.38 1.31
C ALA A 118 21.45 -2.40 0.38
N GLY A 119 22.20 -2.93 -0.59
CA GLY A 119 21.76 -4.02 -1.46
C GLY A 119 21.96 -5.36 -0.77
N CYS A 120 20.87 -6.08 -0.49
CA CYS A 120 20.95 -7.49 -0.11
C CYS A 120 19.74 -8.24 -0.65
N ARG A 121 19.89 -9.53 -0.94
CA ARG A 121 18.81 -10.35 -1.53
C ARG A 121 17.53 -10.37 -0.70
N ALA A 122 17.68 -10.37 0.62
CA ALA A 122 16.58 -10.34 1.58
C ALA A 122 16.14 -8.92 1.96
N CYS A 123 16.80 -7.90 1.43
CA CYS A 123 16.48 -6.52 1.74
C CYS A 123 15.23 -6.13 0.96
N SER A 124 14.31 -5.49 1.66
CA SER A 124 13.08 -4.93 1.10
C SER A 124 13.13 -3.42 1.21
N SER A 125 12.57 -2.75 0.21
CA SER A 125 12.30 -1.32 0.28
C SER A 125 10.94 -1.09 0.96
N THR A 126 10.77 0.10 1.52
CA THR A 126 9.43 0.60 1.88
C THR A 126 9.02 1.67 0.89
N VAL A 127 7.73 1.97 0.79
CA VAL A 127 7.28 3.06 -0.07
C VAL A 127 6.36 4.03 0.66
N ASP A 128 6.44 5.29 0.26
CA ASP A 128 5.40 6.27 0.54
C ASP A 128 4.52 6.41 -0.71
N VAL A 129 3.21 6.36 -0.51
CA VAL A 129 2.19 6.46 -1.55
C VAL A 129 1.45 7.77 -1.36
N LEU A 130 1.55 8.67 -2.33
CA LEU A 130 0.98 10.00 -2.25
C LEU A 130 -0.03 10.20 -3.39
N ILE A 131 -1.22 10.68 -3.06
CA ILE A 131 -2.28 10.97 -4.03
C ILE A 131 -2.48 12.48 -4.06
N TYR A 132 -2.28 13.09 -5.22
CA TYR A 132 -2.52 14.50 -5.45
C TYR A 132 -3.75 14.72 -6.34
N LYS A 133 -4.44 15.83 -6.10
CA LYS A 133 -5.44 16.40 -7.00
C LYS A 133 -4.88 17.70 -7.59
N LYS A 134 -5.14 17.94 -8.87
CA LYS A 134 -4.87 19.24 -9.48
C LYS A 134 -6.13 20.10 -9.41
N GLN A 135 -6.08 21.19 -8.67
CA GLN A 135 -7.14 22.20 -8.61
C GLN A 135 -6.64 23.48 -9.26
N ASN A 136 -7.31 23.94 -10.32
CA ASN A 136 -6.88 25.05 -11.17
C ASN A 136 -5.47 24.82 -11.74
N ARG A 137 -4.44 25.38 -11.10
CA ARG A 137 -3.00 25.23 -11.44
C ARG A 137 -2.16 24.78 -10.24
N THR A 138 -2.83 24.33 -9.19
CA THR A 138 -2.23 23.97 -7.91
C THR A 138 -2.37 22.47 -7.72
N PHE A 139 -1.33 21.80 -7.23
CA PHE A 139 -1.46 20.42 -6.76
C PHE A 139 -1.67 20.44 -5.25
N GLU A 140 -2.63 19.63 -4.81
CA GLU A 140 -3.04 19.45 -3.42
C GLU A 140 -2.86 17.97 -3.08
N LEU A 141 -2.11 17.67 -2.01
CA LEU A 141 -1.95 16.30 -1.53
C LEU A 141 -3.24 15.88 -0.83
N VAL A 142 -4.08 15.06 -1.47
CA VAL A 142 -5.40 14.69 -0.94
C VAL A 142 -5.36 13.48 -0.01
N ASN A 143 -4.41 12.57 -0.22
CA ASN A 143 -4.22 11.41 0.66
C ASN A 143 -2.78 10.91 0.60
N ALA A 144 -2.32 10.25 1.66
CA ALA A 144 -0.98 9.69 1.76
C ALA A 144 -0.94 8.48 2.69
N ALA A 145 -0.10 7.51 2.35
CA ALA A 145 0.36 6.47 3.26
C ALA A 145 1.88 6.44 3.25
N PHE A 146 2.48 6.38 4.44
CA PHE A 146 3.93 6.37 4.61
C PHE A 146 4.39 5.00 5.10
N ASN A 147 5.62 4.61 4.77
CA ASN A 147 6.28 3.39 5.23
C ASN A 147 5.50 2.10 4.91
N GLN A 148 4.87 2.02 3.74
CA GLN A 148 4.24 0.78 3.29
C GLN A 148 5.34 -0.27 3.04
N ASP A 149 5.27 -1.40 3.73
CA ASP A 149 6.29 -2.46 3.75
C ASP A 149 5.79 -3.78 3.12
N GLU A 150 4.48 -3.98 2.99
CA GLU A 150 3.87 -5.08 2.21
C GLU A 150 3.98 -4.89 0.68
N VAL A 151 5.08 -4.28 0.22
CA VAL A 151 5.32 -4.04 -1.20
C VAL A 151 6.09 -5.21 -1.84
N PRO A 152 5.88 -5.47 -3.14
CA PRO A 152 6.66 -6.45 -3.87
C PRO A 152 8.10 -5.93 -4.07
N SER A 153 8.96 -6.20 -3.10
CA SER A 153 10.38 -5.84 -3.13
C SER A 153 11.28 -7.04 -2.87
N ALA A 154 12.45 -7.01 -3.51
CA ALA A 154 13.55 -7.96 -3.32
C ALA A 154 14.85 -7.28 -3.76
N ASP A 155 16.00 -7.84 -3.40
CA ASP A 155 17.31 -7.30 -3.78
C ASP A 155 17.51 -5.81 -3.38
N GLY A 156 16.78 -5.35 -2.35
CA GLY A 156 16.83 -3.98 -1.85
C GLY A 156 15.98 -2.97 -2.60
N HIS A 157 15.15 -3.40 -3.56
CA HIS A 157 14.30 -2.50 -4.34
C HIS A 157 12.93 -3.11 -4.74
N LEU A 158 12.01 -2.28 -5.21
CA LEU A 158 10.74 -2.71 -5.78
C LEU A 158 10.98 -3.49 -7.06
N ARG A 159 10.10 -4.46 -7.35
CA ARG A 159 10.08 -5.13 -8.65
C ARG A 159 10.11 -4.12 -9.81
N SER A 160 10.99 -4.35 -10.79
CA SER A 160 11.24 -3.37 -11.86
C SER A 160 10.04 -3.06 -12.75
N ASP A 161 9.09 -3.98 -12.83
CA ASP A 161 7.84 -3.85 -13.56
C ASP A 161 6.66 -3.36 -12.68
N PHE A 162 6.89 -3.06 -11.40
CA PHE A 162 5.85 -2.59 -10.46
C PHE A 162 5.07 -1.40 -11.01
N MET A 163 5.76 -0.33 -11.42
CA MET A 163 5.10 0.88 -11.95
C MET A 163 4.36 0.62 -13.26
N ALA A 164 4.89 -0.25 -14.11
CA ALA A 164 4.26 -0.62 -15.38
C ALA A 164 2.96 -1.41 -15.15
N GLN A 165 3.00 -2.41 -14.28
CA GLN A 165 1.83 -3.19 -13.89
C GLN A 165 0.80 -2.33 -13.15
N LEU A 166 1.25 -1.50 -12.20
CA LEU A 166 0.38 -0.59 -11.46
C LEU A 166 -0.43 0.26 -12.44
N LYS A 167 0.22 0.92 -13.39
CA LYS A 167 -0.45 1.77 -14.39
C LYS A 167 -1.39 0.97 -15.29
N ALA A 168 -0.97 -0.22 -15.74
CA ALA A 168 -1.75 -1.05 -16.65
C ALA A 168 -3.03 -1.61 -16.01
N ASN A 169 -3.00 -1.85 -14.71
CA ASN A 169 -4.07 -2.54 -13.97
C ASN A 169 -4.95 -1.60 -13.13
N LEU A 170 -4.81 -0.27 -13.30
CA LEU A 170 -5.64 0.73 -12.64
C LEU A 170 -7.12 0.54 -12.97
N GLN A 171 -7.93 0.29 -11.95
CA GLN A 171 -9.37 0.05 -12.09
C GLN A 171 -10.09 0.26 -10.75
N PRO A 172 -11.43 0.36 -10.73
CA PRO A 172 -12.17 0.39 -9.47
C PRO A 172 -11.91 -0.87 -8.63
N PHE A 173 -11.49 -0.68 -7.38
CA PHE A 173 -11.27 -1.73 -6.38
C PHE A 173 -12.38 -1.77 -5.32
N GLY A 174 -13.39 -0.91 -5.48
CA GLY A 174 -14.55 -0.78 -4.61
C GLY A 174 -15.51 0.26 -5.19
N ARG A 175 -16.71 0.38 -4.62
CA ARG A 175 -17.73 1.32 -5.12
C ARG A 175 -17.25 2.76 -5.23
N THR A 176 -16.36 3.19 -4.34
CA THR A 176 -15.87 4.57 -4.23
C THR A 176 -14.35 4.65 -4.19
N MET A 177 -13.66 3.60 -4.65
CA MET A 177 -12.21 3.48 -4.51
C MET A 177 -11.61 2.95 -5.80
N MET A 178 -10.60 3.67 -6.30
CA MET A 178 -9.71 3.14 -7.32
C MET A 178 -8.62 2.31 -6.66
N GLY A 179 -8.01 1.43 -7.45
CA GLY A 179 -6.83 0.71 -7.04
C GLY A 179 -6.14 0.10 -8.24
N SER A 180 -5.14 -0.71 -7.95
CA SER A 180 -4.46 -1.52 -8.95
C SER A 180 -4.03 -2.84 -8.33
N HIS A 181 -3.57 -3.76 -9.17
CA HIS A 181 -2.95 -4.98 -8.71
C HIS A 181 -1.65 -5.25 -9.47
N VAL A 182 -0.72 -5.90 -8.79
CA VAL A 182 0.57 -6.30 -9.37
C VAL A 182 0.87 -7.74 -8.99
N LEU A 183 1.49 -8.46 -9.92
CA LEU A 183 2.01 -9.81 -9.71
C LEU A 183 3.51 -9.70 -9.45
N ALA A 184 4.00 -10.33 -8.40
CA ALA A 184 5.42 -10.47 -8.17
C ALA A 184 5.79 -11.92 -7.91
N SER A 185 6.83 -12.38 -8.60
CA SER A 185 7.46 -13.68 -8.40
C SER A 185 8.81 -13.50 -7.70
N PHE A 186 9.09 -14.41 -6.78
CA PHE A 186 10.33 -14.45 -6.03
C PHE A 186 10.88 -15.88 -6.06
N THR A 187 12.19 -15.99 -6.27
CA THR A 187 12.87 -17.30 -6.24
C THR A 187 13.73 -17.36 -5.00
N GLY A 188 13.51 -18.38 -4.16
CA GLY A 188 14.30 -18.61 -2.96
C GLY A 188 15.69 -19.20 -3.27
N ALA A 189 16.55 -19.34 -2.24
CA ALA A 189 17.88 -19.95 -2.39
C ALA A 189 17.81 -21.41 -2.92
N GLY A 190 16.69 -22.11 -2.71
CA GLY A 190 16.46 -23.45 -3.24
C GLY A 190 16.05 -23.50 -4.72
N GLY A 191 15.78 -22.38 -5.39
CA GLY A 191 15.37 -22.38 -6.80
C GLY A 191 13.87 -22.63 -7.02
N GLN A 192 13.06 -22.73 -5.97
CA GLN A 192 11.60 -22.69 -6.10
C GLN A 192 11.13 -21.24 -6.25
N GLU A 193 10.30 -20.99 -7.26
CA GLU A 193 9.61 -19.73 -7.49
C GLU A 193 8.26 -19.73 -6.77
N THR A 194 7.95 -18.64 -6.07
CA THR A 194 6.65 -18.36 -5.48
C THR A 194 6.16 -17.00 -5.95
N SER A 195 4.90 -16.91 -6.33
CA SER A 195 4.29 -15.69 -6.84
C SER A 195 3.18 -15.22 -5.91
N ASN A 196 3.00 -13.91 -5.79
CA ASN A 196 1.93 -13.30 -5.01
C ASN A 196 1.26 -12.16 -5.80
N TRP A 197 -0.06 -12.04 -5.63
CA TRP A 197 -0.81 -10.87 -6.05
C TRP A 197 -0.81 -9.84 -4.93
N TYR A 198 -0.49 -8.60 -5.27
CA TYR A 198 -0.58 -7.46 -4.37
C TYR A 198 -1.64 -6.49 -4.88
N GLY A 199 -2.38 -5.90 -3.96
CA GLY A 199 -3.38 -4.87 -4.22
C GLY A 199 -2.87 -3.53 -3.73
N ILE A 200 -3.10 -2.49 -4.53
CA ILE A 200 -2.80 -1.10 -4.18
C ILE A 200 -4.14 -0.38 -4.10
N LEU A 201 -4.60 -0.09 -2.88
CA LEU A 201 -5.86 0.57 -2.62
C LEU A 201 -5.64 2.08 -2.56
N LEU A 202 -6.33 2.83 -3.43
CA LEU A 202 -6.13 4.27 -3.62
C LEU A 202 -7.41 5.07 -3.35
N PRO A 203 -7.95 5.05 -2.12
CA PRO A 203 -9.09 5.88 -1.78
C PRO A 203 -8.67 7.36 -1.68
N ASP A 204 -9.56 8.26 -2.09
CA ASP A 204 -9.40 9.69 -1.80
C ASP A 204 -9.59 10.01 -0.31
N LEU A 205 -10.39 9.18 0.40
CA LEU A 205 -10.69 9.31 1.83
C LEU A 205 -10.57 7.93 2.51
N GLY A 206 -9.84 7.88 3.62
CA GLY A 206 -9.51 6.64 4.32
C GLY A 206 -8.09 6.19 4.01
N ASP A 207 -7.78 4.93 4.31
CA ASP A 207 -6.40 4.45 4.28
C ASP A 207 -5.98 4.01 2.88
N VAL A 208 -4.93 4.66 2.36
CA VAL A 208 -4.15 4.12 1.24
C VAL A 208 -3.35 2.93 1.75
N GLN A 209 -3.40 1.81 1.04
CA GLN A 209 -2.79 0.56 1.48
C GLN A 209 -2.18 -0.19 0.31
N ILE A 210 -1.01 -0.79 0.53
CA ILE A 210 -0.51 -1.89 -0.30
C ILE A 210 -0.58 -3.14 0.54
N LEU A 211 -1.16 -4.21 0.00
CA LEU A 211 -1.37 -5.45 0.74
C LEU A 211 -1.27 -6.68 -0.16
N ASN A 212 -0.94 -7.82 0.44
CA ASN A 212 -1.03 -9.12 -0.24
C ASN A 212 -2.51 -9.52 -0.43
N LEU A 213 -2.92 -9.82 -1.65
CA LEU A 213 -4.28 -10.26 -1.98
C LEU A 213 -4.43 -11.77 -1.88
N ALA A 214 -3.46 -12.50 -2.44
CA ALA A 214 -3.48 -13.95 -2.54
C ALA A 214 -2.12 -14.49 -3.05
N HIS A 215 -1.83 -15.75 -2.72
CA HIS A 215 -0.82 -16.51 -3.44
C HIS A 215 -1.21 -16.61 -4.92
N ALA A 216 -0.26 -16.43 -5.82
CA ALA A 216 -0.49 -16.38 -7.27
C ALA A 216 0.05 -17.62 -8.02
N GLY A 217 0.61 -18.57 -7.30
CA GLY A 217 1.20 -19.77 -7.87
C GLY A 217 2.71 -19.82 -7.69
N GLY A 218 3.39 -20.60 -8.51
CA GLY A 218 4.82 -20.83 -8.37
C GLY A 218 5.30 -21.96 -9.28
N SER A 219 6.62 -22.14 -9.31
CA SER A 219 7.27 -23.12 -10.16
C SER A 219 8.37 -23.86 -9.40
N THR A 220 8.41 -25.17 -9.55
CA THR A 220 9.52 -26.03 -9.07
C THR A 220 10.42 -26.48 -10.22
N ALA A 221 10.23 -25.96 -11.44
CA ALA A 221 10.98 -26.40 -12.63
C ALA A 221 12.49 -26.15 -12.53
N SER A 222 12.91 -25.10 -11.82
CA SER A 222 14.32 -24.80 -11.54
C SER A 222 14.87 -25.54 -10.32
N TYR A 223 14.02 -26.20 -9.53
CA TYR A 223 14.42 -27.01 -8.37
C TYR A 223 14.75 -28.44 -8.79
N TYR A 224 13.93 -29.04 -9.65
CA TYR A 224 14.10 -30.43 -10.08
C TYR A 224 14.81 -30.52 -11.43
N ALA A 225 15.82 -31.39 -11.52
CA ALA A 225 16.45 -31.72 -12.80
C ALA A 225 15.53 -32.57 -13.71
N ASP A 226 14.62 -33.36 -13.13
CA ASP A 226 13.61 -34.12 -13.86
C ASP A 226 12.32 -33.30 -14.01
N ALA A 227 11.99 -32.95 -15.25
CA ALA A 227 10.78 -32.20 -15.60
C ALA A 227 9.47 -32.93 -15.21
N ASN A 228 9.50 -34.25 -15.01
CA ASN A 228 8.32 -35.00 -14.57
C ASN A 228 8.00 -34.80 -13.07
N LEU A 229 8.98 -34.35 -12.28
CA LEU A 229 8.82 -34.00 -10.87
C LEU A 229 8.52 -32.51 -10.67
N ALA A 230 8.74 -31.70 -11.70
CA ALA A 230 8.42 -30.29 -11.70
C ALA A 230 6.92 -30.05 -11.80
N SER A 231 6.46 -28.98 -11.14
CA SER A 231 5.09 -28.49 -11.23
C SER A 231 5.11 -26.98 -11.35
N THR A 232 4.25 -26.46 -12.22
CA THR A 232 4.07 -25.02 -12.40
C THR A 232 2.60 -24.71 -12.21
N THR A 233 2.31 -23.75 -11.33
CA THR A 233 0.97 -23.18 -11.17
C THR A 233 1.06 -21.70 -11.51
N THR A 234 0.24 -21.26 -12.46
CA THR A 234 0.05 -19.83 -12.73
C THR A 234 -1.34 -19.41 -12.27
N SER A 235 -1.60 -18.11 -12.23
CA SER A 235 -2.94 -17.63 -11.92
C SER A 235 -3.30 -16.37 -12.68
N LYS A 236 -4.60 -16.10 -12.74
CA LYS A 236 -5.18 -14.85 -13.24
C LYS A 236 -6.04 -14.23 -12.15
N LEU A 237 -5.92 -12.91 -11.99
CA LEU A 237 -6.74 -12.13 -11.09
C LEU A 237 -7.88 -11.44 -11.85
N LYS A 238 -9.07 -11.44 -11.25
CA LYS A 238 -10.21 -10.65 -11.71
C LYS A 238 -10.93 -10.05 -10.52
N LEU A 239 -11.25 -8.74 -10.58
CA LEU A 239 -12.15 -8.11 -9.62
C LEU A 239 -13.60 -8.45 -9.93
N ILE A 240 -14.37 -8.77 -8.89
CA ILE A 240 -15.81 -8.96 -8.96
C ILE A 240 -16.47 -7.63 -8.63
N VAL A 241 -16.86 -6.88 -9.67
CA VAL A 241 -17.54 -5.60 -9.50
C VAL A 241 -18.94 -5.84 -8.92
N ASP A 242 -19.16 -5.37 -7.70
CA ASP A 242 -20.43 -5.43 -7.00
C ASP A 242 -20.74 -4.08 -6.31
N GLN A 243 -21.58 -4.07 -5.28
CA GLN A 243 -21.92 -2.84 -4.52
C GLN A 243 -21.13 -2.69 -3.21
N SER A 244 -20.13 -3.54 -2.98
CA SER A 244 -19.34 -3.54 -1.76
C SER A 244 -18.35 -2.37 -1.71
N LYS A 245 -17.93 -2.04 -0.48
CA LYS A 245 -16.88 -1.04 -0.23
C LYS A 245 -15.53 -1.48 -0.84
N TYR A 246 -15.24 -2.78 -0.82
CA TYR A 246 -14.04 -3.41 -1.37
C TYR A 246 -14.47 -4.58 -2.25
N TYR A 247 -14.25 -4.47 -3.55
CA TYR A 247 -14.64 -5.52 -4.49
C TYR A 247 -13.91 -6.83 -4.18
N PRO A 248 -14.62 -7.97 -4.15
CA PRO A 248 -14.00 -9.28 -4.03
C PRO A 248 -13.02 -9.54 -5.19
N VAL A 249 -12.01 -10.35 -4.91
CA VAL A 249 -11.00 -10.76 -5.88
C VAL A 249 -11.21 -12.24 -6.21
N GLU A 250 -11.43 -12.57 -7.48
CA GLU A 250 -11.40 -13.95 -7.98
C GLU A 250 -9.98 -14.26 -8.49
N ILE A 251 -9.39 -15.33 -7.98
CA ILE A 251 -8.15 -15.91 -8.52
C ILE A 251 -8.48 -17.22 -9.21
N THR A 252 -8.12 -17.32 -10.49
CA THR A 252 -8.18 -18.58 -11.25
C THR A 252 -6.78 -19.18 -11.33
N TYR A 253 -6.54 -20.26 -10.60
CA TYR A 253 -5.31 -21.04 -10.64
C TYR A 253 -5.33 -22.01 -11.82
N ILE A 254 -4.17 -22.14 -12.48
CA ILE A 254 -3.96 -23.02 -13.63
C ILE A 254 -2.73 -23.88 -13.33
N GLN A 255 -2.97 -25.14 -13.00
CA GLN A 255 -1.89 -26.11 -12.76
C GLN A 255 -1.47 -26.73 -14.09
N GLN A 256 -0.19 -26.59 -14.42
CA GLN A 256 0.42 -27.15 -15.61
C GLN A 256 1.02 -28.53 -15.28
N GLY A 257 0.68 -29.53 -16.08
CA GLY A 257 1.09 -30.93 -15.94
C GLY A 257 0.51 -31.77 -17.09
N LYS A 258 0.46 -33.10 -16.94
CA LYS A 258 -0.13 -34.01 -17.96
C LYS A 258 -1.62 -33.75 -18.23
N THR A 259 -2.34 -33.18 -17.26
CA THR A 259 -3.71 -32.72 -17.43
C THR A 259 -3.82 -31.36 -16.76
N SER A 260 -4.16 -30.32 -17.53
CA SER A 260 -4.38 -28.98 -16.98
C SER A 260 -5.61 -28.99 -16.09
N LYS A 261 -5.45 -28.52 -14.84
CA LYS A 261 -6.56 -28.34 -13.90
C LYS A 261 -6.70 -26.86 -13.57
N SER A 262 -7.94 -26.39 -13.53
CA SER A 262 -8.26 -25.04 -13.13
C SER A 262 -9.07 -25.05 -11.84
N GLU A 263 -8.69 -24.19 -10.91
CA GLU A 263 -9.40 -23.95 -9.65
C GLU A 263 -9.65 -22.46 -9.48
N LYS A 264 -10.76 -22.12 -8.82
CA LYS A 264 -11.14 -20.74 -8.54
C LYS A 264 -11.30 -20.53 -7.05
N SER A 265 -10.73 -19.43 -6.56
CA SER A 265 -10.89 -18.96 -5.19
C SER A 265 -11.38 -17.52 -5.20
N ILE A 266 -12.23 -17.16 -4.23
CA ILE A 266 -12.73 -15.80 -4.05
C ILE A 266 -12.22 -15.27 -2.72
N PHE A 267 -11.55 -14.13 -2.76
CA PHE A 267 -11.04 -13.42 -1.60
C PHE A 267 -11.90 -12.18 -1.34
N LYS A 268 -12.28 -11.96 -0.08
CA LYS A 268 -13.06 -10.79 0.34
C LYS A 268 -12.28 -10.00 1.38
N TYR A 269 -12.35 -8.66 1.30
CA TYR A 269 -11.72 -7.81 2.29
C TYR A 269 -12.44 -7.94 3.64
N VAL A 270 -11.68 -8.15 4.70
CA VAL A 270 -12.15 -8.24 6.09
C VAL A 270 -11.57 -7.05 6.85
N GLU A 271 -12.42 -6.07 7.16
CA GLU A 271 -11.97 -4.78 7.74
C GLU A 271 -11.22 -4.96 9.07
N SER A 272 -11.64 -5.91 9.92
CA SER A 272 -10.97 -6.17 11.21
C SER A 272 -9.57 -6.77 11.07
N GLN A 273 -9.24 -7.31 9.90
CA GLN A 273 -7.93 -7.91 9.60
C GLN A 273 -7.12 -7.03 8.64
N HIS A 274 -7.73 -5.98 8.07
CA HIS A 274 -7.15 -5.17 7.00
C HIS A 274 -6.59 -5.99 5.83
N ALA A 275 -7.22 -7.13 5.53
CA ALA A 275 -6.70 -8.11 4.58
C ALA A 275 -7.80 -8.75 3.71
N TYR A 276 -7.41 -9.26 2.55
CA TYR A 276 -8.26 -10.11 1.72
C TYR A 276 -8.14 -11.56 2.20
N VAL A 277 -9.27 -12.15 2.60
CA VAL A 277 -9.33 -13.50 3.14
C VAL A 277 -10.06 -14.41 2.17
N GLU A 278 -9.49 -15.58 1.91
CA GLU A 278 -10.11 -16.60 1.06
C GLU A 278 -11.45 -17.04 1.66
N THR A 279 -12.49 -17.01 0.83
CA THR A 279 -13.80 -17.54 1.16
C THR A 279 -14.02 -18.81 0.35
N GLN A 280 -14.15 -19.94 1.05
CA GLN A 280 -14.46 -21.23 0.45
C GLN A 280 -15.80 -21.12 -0.30
N ILE A 281 -15.78 -21.36 -1.60
CA ILE A 281 -17.01 -21.55 -2.37
C ILE A 281 -17.55 -22.91 -1.94
N LYS A 282 -18.65 -22.94 -1.17
CA LYS A 282 -19.38 -24.18 -0.91
C LYS A 282 -19.74 -24.77 -2.28
N LYS A 283 -19.12 -25.91 -2.63
CA LYS A 283 -19.49 -26.70 -3.79
C LYS A 283 -20.91 -27.23 -3.64
#